data_AF-A0A3B0TYQ4-F1
#
_entry.id   AF-A0A3B0TYQ4-F1
#
_cell.length_a   1.000
_cell.length_b   1.000
_cell.length_c   1.000
_cell.angle_alpha   90.00
_cell.angle_beta   90.00
_cell.angle_gamma   90.00
#
_symmetry.space_group_name_H-M   'P 1'
#
loop_
_entity.id
_entity.type
_entity.pdbx_description
1 polymer ?
#
loop_
_entity_poly.entity_id
_entity_poly.type
_entity_poly.pdbx_seq_one_letter_code
_entity_poly.pdbx_strand_id
1 'polypeptide(L)'
;MGPRILTLANQKGGVGKTTTAINLATALAAVGERVLIVDVDPQGNASTGLGVSRQERIISAYDVLMGEARVSEAIIETRVP
;
A
#
# COMPACT_ATOMS: atom_id res chain seq x y z
N MET A 1 12.72 -16.82 -7.29
CA MET A 1 11.28 -16.78 -6.91
C MET A 1 10.85 -15.32 -6.90
N GLY A 2 9.69 -15.00 -7.49
CA GLY A 2 9.11 -13.66 -7.40
C GLY A 2 8.40 -13.43 -6.05
N PRO A 3 7.95 -12.20 -5.76
CA PRO A 3 7.16 -11.91 -4.56
C PRO A 3 5.82 -12.66 -4.58
N ARG A 4 5.26 -12.95 -3.40
CA ARG A 4 3.88 -13.43 -3.26
C ARG A 4 2.94 -12.23 -3.27
N ILE A 5 1.93 -12.25 -4.14
CA ILE A 5 0.96 -11.15 -4.27
C ILE A 5 -0.32 -11.55 -3.56
N LEU A 6 -0.77 -10.73 -2.60
CA LEU A 6 -2.01 -10.92 -1.85
C LEU A 6 -2.94 -9.73 -2.14
N THR A 7 -4.14 -10.02 -2.65
CA THR A 7 -5.14 -8.98 -2.99
C THR A 7 -6.32 -9.03 -2.03
N LEU A 8 -6.64 -7.89 -1.42
CA LEU A 8 -7.75 -7.74 -0.48
C LEU A 8 -8.92 -7.07 -1.20
N ALA A 9 -9.87 -7.86 -1.69
CA ALA A 9 -10.99 -7.38 -2.51
C ALA A 9 -12.35 -7.72 -1.90
N ASN A 10 -13.27 -6.76 -1.97
CA ASN A 10 -14.67 -6.89 -1.57
C ASN A 10 -15.44 -5.66 -2.08
N GLN A 11 -16.57 -5.88 -2.76
CA GLN A 11 -17.39 -4.83 -3.36
C GLN A 11 -18.04 -3.89 -2.33
N LYS A 12 -18.23 -4.34 -1.10
CA LYS A 12 -18.85 -3.53 -0.04
C LYS A 12 -17.80 -2.61 0.62
N GLY A 13 -18.16 -1.33 0.79
CA GLY A 13 -17.38 -0.38 1.58
C GLY A 13 -17.41 -0.70 3.07
N GLY A 14 -16.36 -0.32 3.81
CA GLY A 14 -16.34 -0.43 5.28
C GLY A 14 -16.25 -1.86 5.85
N VAL A 15 -15.85 -2.86 5.06
CA VAL A 15 -15.72 -4.27 5.49
C VAL A 15 -14.33 -4.64 6.00
N GLY A 16 -13.47 -3.66 6.28
CA GLY A 16 -12.15 -3.89 6.88
C GLY A 16 -11.00 -4.21 5.92
N LYS A 17 -11.18 -4.12 4.59
CA LYS A 17 -10.10 -4.40 3.59
C LYS A 17 -8.79 -3.69 3.91
N THR A 18 -8.85 -2.36 4.06
CA THR A 18 -7.67 -1.53 4.36
C THR A 18 -7.06 -1.88 5.71
N THR A 19 -7.90 -2.06 6.73
CA THR A 19 -7.45 -2.46 8.08
C THR A 19 -6.71 -3.80 8.02
N THR A 20 -7.25 -4.79 7.32
CA THR A 20 -6.62 -6.09 7.12
C THR A 20 -5.31 -5.95 6.34
N ALA A 21 -5.28 -5.17 5.27
CA ALA A 21 -4.07 -4.96 4.48
C ALA A 21 -2.92 -4.36 5.30
N ILE A 22 -3.19 -3.29 6.05
CA ILE A 22 -2.19 -2.65 6.93
C ILE A 22 -1.69 -3.63 7.99
N ASN A 23 -2.61 -4.24 8.76
CA ASN A 23 -2.19 -5.09 9.88
C ASN A 23 -1.49 -6.38 9.41
N LEU A 24 -1.92 -6.96 8.29
CA LEU A 24 -1.24 -8.12 7.70
C LEU A 24 0.17 -7.73 7.23
N ALA A 25 0.32 -6.59 6.55
CA ALA A 25 1.62 -6.12 6.10
C ALA A 25 2.57 -5.86 7.27
N THR A 26 2.10 -5.14 8.29
CA THR A 26 2.90 -4.88 9.50
C THR A 26 3.26 -6.16 10.24
N ALA A 27 2.34 -7.13 10.35
CA ALA A 27 2.65 -8.42 10.96
C ALA A 27 3.71 -9.21 10.18
N LEU A 28 3.64 -9.21 8.85
CA LEU A 28 4.64 -9.86 7.98
C LEU A 28 6.01 -9.17 8.09
N ALA A 29 6.04 -7.84 8.06
CA ALA A 29 7.27 -7.09 8.21
C ALA A 29 7.89 -7.25 9.60
N ALA A 30 7.07 -7.31 10.66
CA ALA A 30 7.52 -7.55 12.02
C ALA A 30 8.20 -8.92 12.21
N VAL A 31 7.88 -9.91 11.36
CA VAL A 31 8.57 -11.22 11.35
C VAL A 31 9.72 -11.30 10.34
N GLY A 32 10.13 -10.16 9.77
CA GLY A 32 11.31 -10.03 8.91
C GLY A 32 11.06 -10.16 7.41
N GLU A 33 9.80 -10.24 6.97
CA GLU A 33 9.49 -10.27 5.54
C GLU A 33 9.62 -8.87 4.90
N ARG A 34 10.05 -8.82 3.64
CA ARG A 34 9.98 -7.58 2.85
C ARG A 34 8.60 -7.43 2.25
N VAL A 35 7.89 -6.39 2.67
CA VAL A 35 6.50 -6.14 2.29
C VAL A 35 6.38 -4.83 1.51
N LEU A 36 5.53 -4.82 0.49
CA LEU A 36 5.10 -3.63 -0.21
C LEU A 36 3.57 -3.56 -0.15
N ILE A 37 3.03 -2.49 0.43
CA ILE A 37 1.61 -2.17 0.30
C ILE A 37 1.40 -1.35 -0.98
N VAL A 38 0.44 -1.78 -1.80
CA VAL A 38 0.00 -1.06 -2.98
C VAL A 38 -1.40 -0.52 -2.71
N ASP A 39 -1.52 0.79 -2.51
CA ASP A 39 -2.81 1.47 -2.28
C ASP A 39 -3.41 1.91 -3.62
N VAL A 40 -4.41 1.18 -4.08
CA VAL A 40 -5.15 1.44 -5.34
C VAL A 40 -6.57 1.97 -5.09
N ASP A 41 -6.92 2.26 -3.85
CA ASP A 41 -8.16 2.96 -3.54
C ASP A 41 -7.93 4.47 -3.68
N PRO A 42 -8.69 5.20 -4.52
CA PRO A 42 -8.55 6.65 -4.67
C PRO A 42 -8.66 7.44 -3.35
N GLN A 43 -9.28 6.87 -2.31
CA GLN A 43 -9.33 7.47 -0.98
C GLN A 43 -7.97 7.44 -0.25
N GLY A 44 -7.07 6.54 -0.65
CA GLY A 44 -5.71 6.45 -0.11
C GLY A 44 -5.68 6.14 1.39
N ASN A 45 -6.64 5.33 1.86
CA ASN A 45 -6.82 5.02 3.28
C ASN A 45 -5.67 4.17 3.83
N ALA A 46 -5.01 3.33 3.00
CA ALA A 46 -3.88 2.52 3.46
C ALA A 46 -2.68 3.43 3.74
N SER A 47 -2.36 4.31 2.80
CA SER A 47 -1.31 5.32 2.98
C SER A 47 -1.55 6.20 4.20
N THR A 48 -2.79 6.69 4.40
CA THR A 48 -3.13 7.51 5.58
C THR A 48 -2.98 6.71 6.87
N GLY A 49 -3.45 5.46 6.90
CA GLY A 49 -3.34 4.58 8.07
C GLY A 49 -1.89 4.22 8.45
N LEU A 50 -0.96 4.28 7.49
CA LEU A 50 0.47 4.12 7.69
C LEU A 50 1.21 5.44 7.99
N GLY A 51 0.48 6.56 8.12
CA GLY A 51 1.06 7.86 8.44
C GLY A 51 1.71 8.60 7.27
N VAL A 52 1.49 8.14 6.03
CA VAL A 52 1.92 8.86 4.81
C VAL A 52 0.85 9.88 4.45
N SER A 53 1.15 11.16 4.57
CA SER A 53 0.23 12.26 4.24
C SER A 53 -0.05 12.35 2.74
N ARG A 54 -1.05 13.13 2.34
CA ARG A 54 -1.36 13.35 0.92
C ARG A 54 -0.27 14.16 0.21
N GLN A 55 0.40 15.06 0.94
CA GLN A 55 1.49 15.89 0.44
C GLN A 55 2.75 15.07 0.13
N GLU A 56 2.98 13.97 0.87
CA GLU A 56 4.10 13.05 0.63
C GLU A 56 3.89 12.17 -0.62
N ARG A 57 2.65 12.00 -1.10
CA ARG A 57 2.27 11.15 -2.24
C ARG A 57 2.42 11.91 -3.57
N ILE A 58 3.65 12.35 -3.88
CA ILE A 58 3.96 13.11 -5.10
C ILE A 58 3.77 12.25 -6.36
N ILE A 59 4.24 10.99 -6.30
CA ILE A 59 4.03 9.97 -7.32
C ILE A 59 3.16 8.89 -6.67
N SER A 60 2.06 8.55 -7.33
CA SER A 60 1.04 7.65 -6.81
C SER A 60 0.94 6.37 -7.66
N ALA A 61 0.12 5.43 -7.19
CA ALA A 61 -0.21 4.24 -7.98
C ALA A 61 -0.87 4.61 -9.32
N TYR A 62 -1.54 5.76 -9.42
CA TYR A 62 -2.14 6.23 -10.66
C TYR A 62 -1.08 6.49 -11.74
N ASP A 63 -0.04 7.26 -11.43
CA ASP A 63 1.02 7.63 -12.38
C ASP A 63 1.75 6.38 -12.90
N VAL A 64 1.96 5.40 -12.02
CA VAL A 64 2.55 4.10 -12.38
C VAL A 64 1.63 3.30 -13.31
N LEU A 65 0.33 3.25 -13.02
CA LEU A 65 -0.65 2.52 -13.85
C LEU A 65 -0.82 3.17 -15.24
N MET A 66 -0.66 4.50 -15.33
CA MET A 66 -0.66 5.24 -16.59
C MET A 66 0.65 5.12 -17.37
N GLY A 67 1.69 4.54 -16.79
CA GLY A 67 3.01 4.40 -17.40
C GLY A 67 3.85 5.69 -17.37
N GLU A 68 3.45 6.66 -16.53
CA GLU A 68 4.10 7.97 -16.38
C GLU A 68 5.25 7.92 -15.36
N ALA A 69 5.27 6.92 -14.48
CA ALA A 69 6.32 6.68 -13.51
C ALA A 69 6.62 5.19 -13.32
N ARG A 70 7.84 4.87 -12.87
CA ARG A 70 8.22 3.52 -12.45
C ARG A 70 7.72 3.26 -11.03
N VAL A 71 7.42 1.99 -10.72
CA VAL A 71 7.04 1.56 -9.36
C VAL A 71 8.06 2.05 -8.32
N SER A 72 9.36 1.96 -8.62
CA SER A 72 10.44 2.39 -7.72
C SER A 72 10.40 3.87 -7.35
N GLU A 73 9.79 4.72 -8.18
CA GLU A 73 9.68 6.17 -7.96
C GLU A 73 8.48 6.52 -7.08
N ALA A 74 7.51 5.62 -6.96
CA ALA A 74 6.31 5.77 -6.13
C ALA A 74 6.43 5.13 -4.73
N ILE A 75 7.52 4.40 -4.45
CA ILE A 75 7.72 3.74 -3.15
C ILE A 75 8.07 4.78 -2.09
N ILE A 76 7.37 4.72 -0.97
CA ILE A 76 7.63 5.51 0.23
C ILE A 76 7.85 4.54 1.39
N GLU A 77 8.93 4.75 2.15
CA GLU A 77 9.22 3.96 3.34
C GLU A 77 8.24 4.31 4.48
N THR A 78 7.69 3.28 5.12
CA THR A 78 6.77 3.45 6.24
C THR A 78 7.53 3.69 7.54
N ARG A 79 6.93 4.45 8.46
CA ARG A 79 7.50 4.68 9.80
C ARG A 79 7.27 3.51 10.75
N VAL A 80 6.47 2.54 10.33
CA VAL A 80 6.18 1.29 11.03
C VAL A 80 6.70 0.13 10.19
N PRO A 81 7.08 -0.99 10.85
CA PRO A 81 7.31 -2.25 10.14
C PRO A 81 6.12 -2.55 9.22
#